data_AF-F3AXV7-F1
#
_entry.id   AF-F3AXV7-F1
#
_cell.length_a   1.000
_cell.length_b   1.000
_cell.length_c   1.000
_cell.angle_alpha   90.00
_cell.angle_beta   90.00
_cell.angle_gamma   90.00
#
_symmetry.space_group_name_H-M   'P 1'
#
loop_
_entity.id
_entity.type
_entity.pdbx_description
1 polymer ?
#
loop_
_entity_poly.entity_id
_entity_poly.type
_entity_poly.pdbx_seq_one_letter_code
_entity_poly.pdbx_strand_id
1 'polypeptide(L)' 'MILKRVEALCKKKGVSISRLEKDCNIGNATVKKWDESAPRVDTLKKVADYFGVSIEYFLE' A
#
# COMPACT_ATOMS: atom_id res chain seq x y z
N MET A 1 11.08 0.54 2.78
CA MET A 1 10.41 -0.39 3.74
C MET A 1 8.88 -0.34 3.69
N ILE A 2 8.26 0.74 3.19
CA ILE A 2 6.80 0.84 3.01
C ILE A 2 6.25 -0.37 2.25
N LEU A 3 6.89 -0.73 1.12
CA LEU A 3 6.51 -1.89 0.32
C LEU A 3 6.42 -3.17 1.16
N LYS A 4 7.43 -3.46 2.00
CA LYS A 4 7.43 -4.65 2.87
C LYS A 4 6.26 -4.66 3.86
N ARG A 5 5.89 -3.51 4.42
CA ARG A 5 4.72 -3.39 5.31
C ARG A 5 3.43 -3.65 4.56
N VAL A 6 3.29 -3.09 3.36
CA VAL A 6 2.15 -3.35 2.48
C VAL A 6 2.10 -4.83 2.12
N GLU A 7 3.23 -5.46 1.76
CA GLU A 7 3.31 -6.90 1.48
C GLU A 7 2.90 -7.75 2.69
N ALA A 8 3.33 -7.39 3.90
CA ALA A 8 2.93 -8.08 5.11
C ALA A 8 1.41 -7.97 5.36
N LEU A 9 0.83 -6.78 5.19
CA LEU A 9 -0.62 -6.57 5.29
C LEU A 9 -1.39 -7.33 4.21
N CYS A 10 -0.90 -7.29 2.97
CA CYS A 10 -1.38 -8.07 1.84
C CYS A 10 -1.41 -9.56 2.18
N LYS A 11 -0.30 -10.09 2.69
CA LYS A 11 -0.18 -11.50 3.08
C LYS A 11 -1.13 -11.86 4.23
N LYS A 12 -1.30 -10.96 5.21
CA LYS A 12 -2.22 -11.15 6.34
C LYS A 12 -3.70 -11.15 5.91
N LYS A 13 -4.07 -10.31 4.95
CA LYS A 13 -5.43 -10.20 4.40
C LYS A 13 -5.69 -11.17 3.23
N GLY A 14 -4.65 -11.87 2.74
CA GLY A 14 -4.75 -12.77 1.59
C GLY A 14 -4.97 -12.06 0.24
N VAL A 15 -4.52 -10.81 0.12
CA VAL A 15 -4.64 -10.00 -1.11
C VAL A 15 -3.28 -9.77 -1.75
N SER A 16 -3.19 -9.89 -3.07
CA SER A 16 -1.96 -9.54 -3.80
C SER A 16 -1.85 -8.03 -4.00
N ILE A 17 -0.63 -7.51 -4.15
CA ILE A 17 -0.37 -6.08 -4.42
C ILE A 17 -1.17 -5.59 -5.64
N SER A 18 -1.22 -6.38 -6.72
CA SER A 18 -2.00 -6.04 -7.92
C SER A 18 -3.50 -5.92 -7.67
N ARG A 19 -4.01 -6.71 -6.70
CA ARG A 19 -5.42 -6.64 -6.29
C ARG A 19 -5.67 -5.43 -5.41
N LEU A 20 -4.79 -5.16 -4.46
CA LEU A 20 -4.79 -3.93 -3.67
C LEU A 20 -4.79 -2.69 -4.57
N GLU A 21 -3.93 -2.67 -5.59
CA GLU A 21 -3.86 -1.57 -6.55
C GLU A 21 -5.19 -1.37 -7.28
N LYS A 22 -5.84 -2.45 -7.72
CA LYS A 22 -7.20 -2.38 -8.29
C LYS A 22 -8.24 -1.88 -7.31
N ASP A 23 -8.26 -2.42 -6.09
CA ASP A 23 -9.24 -2.07 -5.05
C ASP A 23 -9.12 -0.61 -4.61
N CYS A 24 -7.89 -0.15 -4.42
CA CYS A 24 -7.58 1.24 -4.04
C CYS A 24 -7.59 2.21 -5.23
N ASN A 25 -7.93 1.75 -6.44
CA ASN A 25 -7.88 2.54 -7.67
C ASN A 25 -6.52 3.25 -7.86
N ILE A 26 -5.44 2.52 -7.61
CA ILE A 26 -4.07 2.97 -7.74
C ILE A 26 -3.54 2.53 -9.11
N GLY A 27 -2.77 3.41 -9.77
CA GLY A 27 -2.14 3.10 -11.05
C GLY A 27 -1.28 1.83 -10.95
N ASN A 28 -1.31 1.00 -12.00
CA ASN A 28 -0.59 -0.26 -12.04
C ASN A 28 0.91 -0.07 -11.77
N ALA A 29 1.50 -0.90 -10.91
CA ALA A 29 2.89 -0.84 -10.46
C ALA A 29 3.29 0.40 -9.65
N THR A 30 2.34 1.16 -9.09
CA THR A 30 2.64 2.28 -8.20
C THR A 30 3.12 1.79 -6.85
N VAL A 31 2.49 0.77 -6.27
CA VAL A 31 2.87 0.25 -4.95
C VAL A 31 4.27 -0.35 -4.99
N LYS A 32 4.61 -1.08 -6.08
CA LYS A 32 5.98 -1.58 -6.28
C LYS A 32 7.02 -0.46 -6.32
N LYS A 33 6.69 0.68 -6.91
CA LYS A 33 7.58 1.86 -6.94
C LYS A 33 7.75 2.52 -5.57
N TRP A 34 6.96 2.16 -4.55
CA TRP A 34 7.11 2.74 -3.21
C TRP A 34 8.38 2.32 -2.47
N ASP A 35 9.10 1.33 -3.01
CA ASP A 35 10.43 1.00 -2.51
C ASP A 35 11.48 2.01 -2.97
N GLU A 36 11.34 2.54 -4.20
CA GLU A 36 12.28 3.47 -4.82
C GLU A 36 11.84 4.94 -4.72
N SER A 37 10.53 5.20 -4.62
CA SER A 37 9.94 6.54 -4.67
C SER A 37 8.87 6.70 -3.60
N ALA A 38 8.87 7.83 -2.90
CA ALA A 38 7.88 8.06 -1.86
C ALA A 38 6.44 8.08 -2.44
N PRO A 39 5.48 7.35 -1.83
CA PRO A 39 4.08 7.42 -2.22
C PRO A 39 3.52 8.85 -2.09
N ARG A 40 2.48 9.13 -2.88
CA ARG A 40 1.62 10.29 -2.59
C ARG A 40 0.79 9.99 -1.35
N VAL A 41 0.59 11.00 -0.51
CA VAL A 41 -0.26 10.89 0.69
C VAL A 41 -1.66 10.39 0.33
N ASP A 42 -2.21 10.78 -0.82
CA ASP A 42 -3.51 10.32 -1.30
C ASP A 42 -3.58 8.79 -1.49
N THR A 43 -2.61 8.21 -2.21
CA THR A 43 -2.57 6.77 -2.45
C THR A 43 -2.19 5.98 -1.19
N LEU A 44 -1.28 6.53 -0.37
CA LEU A 44 -0.95 5.94 0.93
C LEU A 44 -2.19 5.87 1.84
N LYS A 45 -2.98 6.95 1.87
CA LYS A 45 -4.22 7.02 2.65
C LYS A 45 -5.26 6.03 2.17
N LYS A 46 -5.42 5.83 0.86
CA LYS A 46 -6.32 4.79 0.32
C LYS A 46 -5.91 3.38 0.76
N VAL A 47 -4.61 3.06 0.69
CA VAL A 47 -4.10 1.77 1.15
C VAL A 47 -4.31 1.61 2.67
N ALA A 48 -4.00 2.65 3.43
CA ALA A 48 -4.19 2.68 4.88
C ALA A 48 -5.66 2.43 5.26
N ASP A 49 -6.59 3.15 4.63
CA ASP A 49 -8.04 3.01 4.81
C ASP A 49 -8.53 1.60 4.42
N TYR A 50 -8.05 1.08 3.28
CA TYR A 50 -8.38 -0.29 2.83
C TYR A 50 -7.97 -1.38 3.81
N PHE A 51 -6.85 -1.20 4.51
CA PHE A 51 -6.36 -2.12 5.53
C PHE A 51 -6.84 -1.77 6.94
N GLY A 52 -7.50 -0.62 7.14
CA GLY A 52 -7.91 -0.12 8.45
C GLY A 52 -6.71 0.23 9.35
N VAL A 53 -5.59 0.65 8.77
CA VAL A 53 -4.37 1.06 9.50
C VAL A 53 -4.12 2.55 9.29
N SER A 54 -3.35 3.18 10.17
CA SER A 54 -2.94 4.58 10.00
C SER A 54 -1.84 4.72 8.95
N ILE A 55 -1.79 5.87 8.26
CA ILE A 55 -0.68 6.20 7.34
C ILE A 55 0.68 6.24 8.04
N GLU A 56 0.71 6.60 9.34
CA GLU A 56 1.91 6.52 10.20
C GLU A 56 2.50 5.11 10.28
N TYR A 57 1.66 4.08 10.22
CA TYR A 57 2.12 2.68 10.19
C TYR A 57 3.09 2.43 9.02
N PHE A 58 3.00 3.18 7.94
CA PHE A 58 3.91 3.08 6.80
C PHE A 58 5.14 3.97 6.92
N LEU A 59 5.06 5.07 7.70
CA LEU A 59 6.13 6.05 7.88
C LEU A 59 7.13 5.68 8.98
N GLU A 60 6.72 4.84 9.94
CA GLU A 60 7.53 4.40 11.08
C GLU A 60 8.60 3.35 10.73
#